data_AF-A0ABD2SDK8-F1
#
_entry.id   AF-A0ABD2SDK8-F1
#
_cell.length_a   1.000
_cell.length_b   1.000
_cell.length_c   1.000
_cell.angle_alpha   90.00
_cell.angle_beta   90.00
_cell.angle_gamma   90.00
#
_symmetry.space_group_name_H-M   'P 1'
#
loop_
_entity.id
_entity.type
_entity.pdbx_description
1 polymer ?
#
loop_
_entity_poly.entity_id
_entity_poly.type
_entity_poly.pdbx_seq_one_letter_code
_entity_poly.pdbx_strand_id
1 'polypeptide(L)'
;MDKHRRWTYSITKLVFWATIFAGTLLFLCFRSSPPSHSATMKWGSSNDTPQWEKRVRLSARSRSGHLSVLVTGAAGFVGSHVSAALKRRGDGVVGLDNFNSYYDPSLKRARQKLLEQKGVFVIEGDINDEKLLKKLFDIVEFTHVMHLAAQAGVRYAMKNPGSYILQIR
;
A
#
# COMPACT_ATOMS: atom_id res chain seq x y z
N MET A 1 28.46 -27.88 -60.41
CA MET A 1 27.73 -26.64 -60.06
C MET A 1 26.46 -26.98 -59.27
N ASP A 2 26.53 -27.37 -57.97
CA ASP A 2 25.29 -27.52 -57.17
C ASP A 2 25.47 -27.67 -55.64
N LYS A 3 26.28 -26.79 -55.01
CA LYS A 3 26.34 -26.69 -53.53
C LYS A 3 25.62 -25.46 -52.97
N HIS A 4 25.31 -24.45 -53.78
CA HIS A 4 24.62 -23.24 -53.32
C HIS A 4 23.10 -23.38 -53.17
N ARG A 5 22.46 -24.37 -53.82
CA ARG A 5 20.99 -24.54 -53.75
C ARG A 5 20.48 -25.24 -52.49
N ARG A 6 21.31 -25.97 -51.72
CA ARG A 6 20.84 -26.70 -50.52
C ARG A 6 20.75 -25.85 -49.26
N TRP A 7 21.49 -24.75 -49.17
CA TRP A 7 21.51 -23.91 -47.97
C TRP A 7 20.31 -22.95 -47.91
N THR A 8 19.85 -22.46 -49.07
CA THR A 8 18.73 -21.53 -49.19
C THR A 8 17.40 -22.12 -48.73
N TYR A 9 17.17 -23.44 -48.91
CA TYR A 9 15.96 -24.13 -48.40
C TYR A 9 15.90 -24.25 -46.88
N SER A 10 17.04 -24.20 -46.19
CA SER A 10 17.10 -24.30 -44.74
C SER A 10 16.82 -22.94 -44.08
N ILE A 11 17.33 -21.86 -44.70
CA ILE A 11 17.12 -20.49 -44.23
C ILE A 11 15.66 -20.07 -44.42
N THR A 12 15.02 -20.40 -45.55
CA THR A 12 13.60 -20.07 -45.77
C THR A 12 12.66 -20.80 -44.80
N LYS A 13 12.98 -22.04 -44.42
CA LYS A 13 12.25 -22.77 -43.36
C LYS A 13 12.44 -22.13 -41.99
N LEU A 14 13.67 -21.75 -41.64
CA LEU A 14 13.97 -21.08 -40.37
C LEU A 14 13.25 -19.73 -40.25
N VAL A 15 13.24 -18.93 -41.32
CA VAL A 15 12.52 -17.65 -41.37
C VAL A 15 11.01 -17.87 -41.23
N PHE A 16 10.45 -18.90 -41.88
CA PHE A 16 9.03 -19.23 -41.77
C PHE A 16 8.62 -19.67 -40.34
N TRP A 17 9.43 -20.48 -39.67
CA TRP A 17 9.15 -20.87 -38.27
C TRP A 17 9.37 -19.72 -37.29
N ALA A 18 10.36 -18.84 -37.55
CA ALA A 18 10.60 -17.67 -36.73
C ALA A 18 9.46 -16.65 -36.80
N THR A 19 8.83 -16.46 -37.98
CA THR A 19 7.68 -15.56 -38.12
C THR A 19 6.42 -16.11 -37.46
N ILE A 20 6.17 -17.42 -37.54
CA ILE A 20 5.06 -18.06 -36.81
C ILE A 20 5.27 -17.94 -35.29
N PHE A 21 6.49 -18.17 -34.81
CA PHE A 21 6.82 -18.05 -33.38
C PHE A 21 6.71 -16.59 -32.88
N ALA A 22 7.22 -15.63 -33.65
CA ALA A 22 7.09 -14.21 -33.32
C ALA A 22 5.62 -13.77 -33.33
N GLY A 23 4.83 -14.22 -34.30
CA GLY A 23 3.40 -13.91 -34.40
C GLY A 23 2.56 -14.52 -33.27
N THR A 24 2.88 -15.74 -32.83
CA THR A 24 2.23 -16.36 -31.66
C THR A 24 2.62 -15.67 -30.34
N LEU A 25 3.88 -15.25 -30.20
CA LEU A 25 4.33 -14.45 -29.05
C LEU A 25 3.64 -13.08 -29.02
N LEU A 26 3.50 -12.41 -30.17
CA LEU A 26 2.80 -11.13 -30.28
C LEU A 26 1.28 -11.28 -30.01
N PHE A 27 0.67 -12.37 -30.48
CA PHE A 27 -0.74 -12.68 -30.20
C PHE A 27 -0.98 -12.98 -28.72
N LEU A 28 -0.07 -13.70 -28.04
CA LEU A 28 -0.13 -13.92 -26.60
C LEU A 28 0.09 -12.62 -25.81
N CYS A 29 0.97 -11.73 -26.26
CA CYS A 29 1.15 -10.42 -25.64
C CYS A 29 -0.08 -9.51 -25.82
N PHE A 30 -0.75 -9.51 -26.98
CA PHE A 30 -1.97 -8.73 -27.20
C PHE A 30 -3.19 -9.31 -26.45
N ARG A 31 -3.26 -10.63 -26.29
CA ARG A 31 -4.30 -11.31 -25.50
C ARG A 31 -4.09 -11.17 -23.99
N SER A 32 -2.91 -10.69 -23.58
CA SER A 32 -2.53 -10.41 -22.20
C SER A 32 -2.48 -8.91 -21.90
N SER A 33 -3.36 -8.11 -22.52
CA SER A 33 -3.67 -6.81 -21.95
C SER A 33 -4.35 -7.06 -20.60
N PRO A 34 -3.77 -6.67 -19.45
CA PRO A 34 -4.51 -6.72 -18.20
C PRO A 34 -5.76 -5.84 -18.37
N PRO A 35 -6.94 -6.26 -17.89
CA PRO A 35 -8.06 -5.35 -17.86
C PRO A 35 -7.62 -4.10 -17.11
N SER A 36 -7.69 -2.94 -17.77
CA SER A 36 -7.74 -1.67 -17.08
C SER A 36 -8.97 -1.76 -16.19
N HIS A 37 -8.76 -2.01 -14.90
CA HIS A 37 -9.81 -1.93 -13.91
C HIS A 37 -10.22 -0.46 -13.72
N SER A 38 -10.90 0.10 -14.73
CA SER A 38 -11.98 1.05 -14.49
C SER A 38 -13.14 0.23 -13.95
N ALA A 39 -13.00 -0.24 -12.71
CA ALA A 39 -14.12 -0.79 -11.96
C ALA A 39 -15.07 0.37 -11.68
N THR A 40 -16.00 0.62 -12.61
CA THR A 40 -17.28 1.22 -12.28
C THR A 40 -17.94 0.23 -11.32
N MET A 41 -17.63 0.38 -10.02
CA MET A 41 -18.24 -0.39 -8.95
C MET A 41 -19.74 -0.11 -9.00
N LYS A 42 -20.49 -1.09 -9.51
CA LYS A 42 -21.92 -1.16 -9.31
C LYS A 42 -22.16 -1.22 -7.81
N TRP A 43 -22.82 -0.19 -7.29
CA TRP A 43 -23.24 -0.06 -5.91
C TRP A 43 -24.28 -1.15 -5.59
N GLY A 44 -23.79 -2.30 -5.14
CA GLY A 44 -24.60 -3.37 -4.57
C GLY A 44 -24.66 -3.22 -3.06
N SER A 45 -25.89 -3.20 -2.54
CA SER A 45 -26.34 -3.57 -1.18
C SER A 45 -25.40 -3.26 0.01
N SER A 46 -25.93 -2.56 1.00
CA SER A 46 -25.30 -2.12 2.27
C SER A 46 -24.56 -3.18 3.12
N ASN A 47 -24.48 -4.44 2.70
CA ASN A 47 -23.83 -5.54 3.41
C ASN A 47 -22.38 -5.86 2.97
N ASP A 48 -21.93 -5.43 1.80
CA ASP A 48 -20.64 -5.84 1.20
C ASP A 48 -19.47 -4.88 1.42
N THR A 49 -19.52 -4.04 2.47
CA THR A 49 -18.34 -3.25 2.83
C THR A 49 -17.21 -4.17 3.35
N PRO A 50 -15.99 -4.09 2.80
CA PRO A 50 -14.86 -4.88 3.29
C PRO A 50 -14.68 -4.75 4.80
N GLN A 51 -14.40 -5.85 5.50
CA GLN A 51 -14.35 -5.87 6.98
C GLN A 51 -13.39 -4.82 7.56
N TRP A 52 -12.28 -4.55 6.87
CA TRP A 52 -11.31 -3.55 7.29
C TRP A 52 -11.88 -2.12 7.27
N GLU A 53 -12.72 -1.76 6.28
CA GLU A 53 -13.36 -0.43 6.23
C GLU A 53 -14.30 -0.21 7.43
N LYS A 54 -15.02 -1.27 7.84
CA LYS A 54 -15.86 -1.22 9.04
C LYS A 54 -15.01 -0.93 10.28
N ARG A 55 -13.85 -1.59 10.43
CA ARG A 55 -12.90 -1.33 11.52
C ARG A 55 -12.36 0.10 11.47
N VAL A 56 -12.02 0.62 10.29
CA VAL A 56 -11.58 2.01 10.10
C VAL A 56 -12.66 2.99 10.59
N ARG A 57 -13.91 2.84 10.14
CA ARG A 57 -15.02 3.70 10.58
C ARG A 57 -15.27 3.63 12.09
N LEU A 58 -15.23 2.44 12.67
CA LEU A 58 -15.40 2.25 14.12
C LEU A 58 -14.28 2.92 14.91
N SER A 59 -13.04 2.82 14.45
CA SER A 59 -11.87 3.43 15.08
C SER A 59 -11.89 4.95 14.99
N ALA A 60 -12.28 5.47 13.81
CA ALA A 60 -12.45 6.89 13.52
C ALA A 60 -13.66 7.53 14.19
N ARG A 61 -14.54 6.75 14.83
CA ARG A 61 -15.72 7.30 15.50
C ARG A 61 -15.28 8.16 16.69
N SER A 62 -15.62 9.44 16.59
CA SER A 62 -15.40 10.48 17.58
C SER A 62 -16.70 10.86 18.28
N ARG A 63 -16.63 11.44 19.50
CA ARG A 63 -17.80 12.05 20.16
C ARG A 63 -18.12 13.41 19.51
N SER A 64 -19.35 13.90 19.67
CA SER A 64 -19.70 15.25 19.18
C SER A 64 -18.76 16.30 19.77
N GLY A 65 -18.19 17.16 18.92
CA GLY A 65 -17.21 18.19 19.32
C GLY A 65 -15.75 17.71 19.43
N HIS A 66 -15.46 16.45 19.13
CA HIS A 66 -14.11 15.88 19.19
C HIS A 66 -13.53 15.58 17.79
N LEU A 67 -12.21 15.40 17.72
CA LEU A 67 -11.49 15.27 16.46
C LEU A 67 -11.61 13.86 15.87
N SER A 68 -11.51 13.76 14.54
CA SER A 68 -11.18 12.51 13.83
C SER A 68 -9.78 12.67 13.27
N VAL A 69 -8.83 11.84 13.73
CA VAL A 69 -7.39 12.01 13.48
C VAL A 69 -6.80 10.79 12.79
N LEU A 70 -6.11 11.01 11.67
CA LEU A 70 -5.20 10.02 11.08
C LEU A 70 -3.82 10.18 11.71
N VAL A 71 -3.28 9.14 12.33
CA VAL A 71 -1.94 9.15 12.93
C VAL A 71 -1.02 8.26 12.11
N THR A 72 -0.03 8.84 11.42
CA THR A 72 0.99 8.06 10.72
C THR A 72 2.13 7.70 11.67
N GLY A 73 2.77 6.54 11.48
CA GLY A 73 3.76 6.03 12.43
C GLY A 73 3.13 5.61 13.77
N ALA A 74 1.86 5.19 13.74
CA ALA A 74 1.08 4.91 14.95
C ALA A 74 1.64 3.77 15.81
N ALA A 75 2.35 2.79 15.20
CA ALA A 75 3.01 1.72 15.96
C ALA A 75 4.41 2.13 16.47
N GLY A 76 4.86 3.34 16.14
CA GLY A 76 6.09 3.95 16.66
C GLY A 76 6.01 4.27 18.15
N PHE A 77 7.16 4.64 18.73
CA PHE A 77 7.25 4.99 20.16
C PHE A 77 6.34 6.17 20.50
N VAL A 78 6.50 7.31 19.81
CA VAL A 78 5.66 8.50 20.03
C VAL A 78 4.24 8.28 19.52
N GLY A 79 4.09 7.71 18.31
CA GLY A 79 2.78 7.53 17.68
C GLY A 79 1.82 6.69 18.50
N SER A 80 2.30 5.65 19.18
CA SER A 80 1.45 4.79 20.01
C SER A 80 0.92 5.51 21.26
N HIS A 81 1.75 6.35 21.88
CA HIS A 81 1.35 7.15 23.03
C HIS A 81 0.36 8.26 22.63
N VAL A 82 0.63 8.95 21.52
CA VAL A 82 -0.26 9.99 20.98
C VAL A 82 -1.62 9.40 20.59
N SER A 83 -1.63 8.29 19.86
CA SER A 83 -2.86 7.59 19.45
C SER A 83 -3.71 7.18 20.66
N ALA A 84 -3.08 6.63 21.69
CA ALA A 84 -3.77 6.25 22.93
C ALA A 84 -4.29 7.48 23.71
N ALA A 85 -3.55 8.59 23.71
CA ALA A 85 -3.96 9.82 24.40
C ALA A 85 -5.17 10.47 23.70
N LEU A 86 -5.14 10.60 22.37
CA LEU A 86 -6.26 11.09 21.56
C LEU A 86 -7.51 10.24 21.78
N LYS A 87 -7.38 8.91 21.71
CA LYS A 87 -8.52 8.02 21.91
C LYS A 87 -9.11 8.13 23.32
N ARG A 88 -8.26 8.26 24.35
CA ARG A 88 -8.69 8.49 25.73
C ARG A 88 -9.42 9.83 25.91
N ARG A 89 -9.01 10.87 25.17
CA ARG A 89 -9.67 12.18 25.17
C ARG A 89 -11.08 12.13 24.58
N GLY A 90 -11.42 11.10 23.80
CA GLY A 90 -12.71 10.93 23.15
C GLY A 90 -12.69 11.15 21.64
N ASP A 91 -11.49 11.35 21.07
CA ASP A 91 -11.32 11.52 19.63
C ASP A 91 -11.42 10.19 18.87
N GLY A 92 -11.84 10.27 17.62
CA GLY A 92 -11.68 9.22 16.63
C GLY A 92 -10.23 9.14 16.17
N VAL A 93 -9.65 7.95 16.16
CA VAL A 93 -8.23 7.77 15.80
C VAL A 93 -8.11 6.59 14.86
N VAL A 94 -7.44 6.78 13.74
CA VAL A 94 -7.01 5.70 12.83
C VAL A 94 -5.50 5.77 12.72
N GLY A 95 -4.83 4.64 12.94
CA GLY A 95 -3.38 4.55 12.80
C GLY A 95 -2.98 4.04 11.41
N LEU A 96 -1.84 4.52 10.91
CA LEU A 96 -1.15 3.98 9.73
C LEU A 96 0.32 3.73 10.09
N ASP A 97 0.84 2.53 9.83
CA ASP A 97 2.26 2.21 9.98
C ASP A 97 2.65 1.12 8.97
N ASN A 98 3.84 1.22 8.38
CA ASN A 98 4.32 0.22 7.43
C ASN A 98 5.09 -0.94 8.11
N PHE A 99 5.24 -0.92 9.43
CA PHE A 99 5.95 -1.94 10.21
C PHE A 99 7.37 -2.23 9.69
N ASN A 100 8.03 -1.21 9.11
CA ASN A 100 9.41 -1.36 8.64
C ASN A 100 10.34 -1.96 9.71
N SER A 101 11.34 -2.70 9.25
CA SER A 101 12.31 -3.47 10.06
C SER A 101 13.50 -2.66 10.56
N TYR A 102 13.46 -1.32 10.48
CA TYR A 102 14.56 -0.47 10.96
C TYR A 102 14.85 -0.68 12.46
N TYR A 103 13.83 -1.09 13.22
CA TYR A 103 13.94 -1.75 14.53
C TYR A 103 13.17 -3.08 14.49
N ASP A 104 13.34 -3.94 15.49
CA ASP A 104 12.59 -5.19 15.61
C ASP A 104 11.06 -4.93 15.47
N PRO A 105 10.42 -5.47 14.41
CA PRO A 105 8.98 -5.33 14.19
C PRO A 105 8.13 -5.83 15.36
N SER A 106 8.65 -6.75 16.18
CA SER A 106 7.95 -7.30 17.35
C SER A 106 7.46 -6.20 18.30
N LEU A 107 8.25 -5.14 18.48
CA LEU A 107 7.90 -4.03 19.34
C LEU A 107 6.76 -3.17 18.77
N LYS A 108 6.75 -2.99 17.43
CA LYS A 108 5.64 -2.32 16.74
C LYS A 108 4.35 -3.14 16.85
N ARG A 109 4.44 -4.47 16.69
CA ARG A 109 3.29 -5.38 16.83
C ARG A 109 2.75 -5.40 18.26
N ALA A 110 3.62 -5.39 19.27
CA ALA A 110 3.21 -5.27 20.67
C ALA A 110 2.43 -3.97 20.92
N ARG A 111 2.89 -2.83 20.38
CA ARG A 111 2.18 -1.55 20.47
C ARG A 111 0.87 -1.54 19.70
N GLN A 112 0.83 -2.14 18.50
CA GLN A 112 -0.41 -2.32 17.73
C GLN A 112 -1.47 -3.04 18.57
N LYS A 113 -1.11 -4.15 19.23
CA LYS A 113 -2.03 -4.90 20.10
C LYS A 113 -2.57 -4.04 21.26
N LEU A 114 -1.71 -3.24 21.88
CA LEU A 114 -2.14 -2.31 22.94
C LEU A 114 -3.07 -1.21 22.42
N LEU A 115 -2.87 -0.75 21.19
CA LEU A 115 -3.75 0.23 20.54
C LEU A 115 -5.11 -0.37 20.20
N GLU A 116 -5.14 -1.61 19.68
CA GLU A 116 -6.40 -2.31 19.39
C GLU A 116 -7.26 -2.48 20.66
N GLN A 117 -6.64 -2.81 21.79
CA GLN A 117 -7.32 -2.89 23.09
C GLN A 117 -7.93 -1.55 23.53
N LYS A 118 -7.37 -0.43 23.08
CA LYS A 118 -7.88 0.93 23.33
C LYS A 118 -8.88 1.39 22.28
N GLY A 119 -9.25 0.54 21.32
CA GLY A 119 -10.16 0.87 20.24
C GLY A 119 -9.52 1.71 19.13
N VAL A 120 -8.19 1.68 19.00
CA VAL A 120 -7.47 2.26 17.87
C VAL A 120 -7.06 1.16 16.91
N PHE A 121 -7.60 1.20 15.71
CA PHE A 121 -7.22 0.33 14.60
C PHE A 121 -6.01 0.93 13.88
N VAL A 122 -4.94 0.12 13.77
CA VAL A 122 -3.74 0.46 13.00
C VAL A 122 -3.77 -0.34 11.70
N ILE A 123 -3.78 0.38 10.60
CA ILE A 123 -3.66 -0.17 9.26
C ILE A 123 -2.17 -0.39 8.98
N GLU A 124 -1.86 -1.58 8.50
CA GLU A 124 -0.55 -1.87 7.93
C GLU A 124 -0.51 -1.39 6.49
N GLY A 125 0.29 -0.36 6.23
CA GLY A 125 0.38 0.27 4.92
C GLY A 125 1.44 1.35 4.89
N ASP A 126 1.92 1.65 3.68
CA ASP A 126 2.88 2.72 3.46
C ASP A 126 2.19 4.06 3.24
N ILE A 127 2.77 5.13 3.75
CA ILE A 127 2.26 6.48 3.50
C ILE A 127 2.46 6.90 2.04
N ASN A 128 3.40 6.28 1.33
CA ASN A 128 3.62 6.52 -0.10
C ASN A 128 2.60 5.79 -0.99
N ASP A 129 1.69 4.98 -0.43
CA ASP A 129 0.60 4.38 -1.19
C ASP A 129 -0.57 5.37 -1.36
N GLU A 130 -0.54 6.10 -2.47
CA GLU A 130 -1.57 7.08 -2.84
C GLU A 130 -2.97 6.45 -2.91
N LYS A 131 -3.10 5.21 -3.39
CA LYS A 131 -4.40 4.54 -3.53
C LYS A 131 -4.98 4.22 -2.16
N LEU A 132 -4.16 3.73 -1.24
CA LEU A 132 -4.55 3.47 0.15
C LEU A 132 -4.97 4.77 0.83
N LEU A 133 -4.16 5.84 0.72
CA LEU A 133 -4.49 7.13 1.33
C LEU A 133 -5.79 7.70 0.77
N LYS A 134 -5.94 7.75 -0.56
CA LYS A 134 -7.17 8.20 -1.19
C LYS A 134 -8.37 7.43 -0.65
N LYS A 135 -8.27 6.10 -0.60
CA LYS A 135 -9.34 5.25 -0.09
C LYS A 135 -9.65 5.52 1.39
N LEU A 136 -8.64 5.82 2.23
CA LEU A 136 -8.86 6.17 3.63
C LEU A 136 -9.63 7.47 3.80
N PHE A 137 -9.27 8.50 3.04
CA PHE A 137 -9.99 9.77 3.03
C PHE A 137 -11.41 9.65 2.43
N ASP A 138 -11.63 8.70 1.51
CA ASP A 138 -12.97 8.36 1.02
C ASP A 138 -13.83 7.62 2.09
N ILE A 139 -13.21 6.91 3.04
CA ILE A 139 -13.92 6.16 4.11
C ILE A 139 -14.22 7.04 5.33
N VAL A 140 -13.31 7.95 5.67
CA VAL A 140 -13.35 8.78 6.88
C VAL A 140 -13.03 10.22 6.53
N GLU A 141 -13.89 11.12 6.96
CA GLU A 141 -13.62 12.56 6.97
C GLU A 141 -12.71 12.90 8.15
N PHE A 142 -11.40 12.83 7.93
CA PHE A 142 -10.42 13.23 8.95
C PHE A 142 -10.42 14.75 9.10
N THR A 143 -10.56 15.21 10.35
CA THR A 143 -10.41 16.63 10.69
C THR A 143 -8.95 17.04 10.76
N HIS A 144 -8.06 16.12 11.14
CA HIS A 144 -6.64 16.39 11.39
C HIS A 144 -5.78 15.18 10.99
N VAL A 145 -4.52 15.47 10.63
CA VAL A 145 -3.49 14.45 10.42
C VAL A 145 -2.34 14.73 11.37
N MET A 146 -1.97 13.72 12.15
CA MET A 146 -0.78 13.72 12.98
C MET A 146 0.30 12.90 12.29
N HIS A 147 1.21 13.57 11.59
CA HIS A 147 2.22 12.92 10.77
C HIS A 147 3.50 12.63 11.57
N LEU A 148 3.65 11.38 12.06
CA LEU A 148 4.81 10.94 12.85
C LEU A 148 5.60 9.82 12.17
N ALA A 149 5.15 9.35 11.00
CA ALA A 149 5.91 8.42 10.17
C ALA A 149 7.14 9.12 9.59
N ALA A 150 8.31 8.82 10.15
CA ALA A 150 9.59 9.27 9.64
C ALA A 150 10.66 8.20 9.90
N GLN A 151 11.73 8.21 9.12
CA GLN A 151 12.90 7.41 9.40
C GLN A 151 13.77 8.11 10.47
N ALA A 152 13.64 7.67 11.72
CA ALA A 152 14.44 8.19 12.82
C ALA A 152 15.86 7.61 12.78
N GLY A 153 16.92 8.44 12.75
CA GLY A 153 18.29 7.96 12.92
C GLY A 153 19.34 8.70 12.11
N VAL A 154 19.89 9.80 12.68
CA VAL A 154 20.99 10.58 12.09
C VAL A 154 22.22 9.70 11.77
N ARG A 155 22.51 8.69 12.60
CA ARG A 155 23.65 7.78 12.41
C ARG A 155 23.51 6.88 11.19
N TYR A 156 22.28 6.55 10.78
CA TYR A 156 22.01 5.75 9.58
C TYR A 156 21.91 6.62 8.33
N ALA A 157 21.45 7.87 8.48
CA ALA A 157 21.49 8.89 7.41
C ALA A 157 22.91 9.07 6.85
N MET A 158 23.92 9.01 7.72
CA MET A 158 25.33 9.09 7.32
C MET A 158 25.87 7.80 6.65
N LYS A 159 25.24 6.64 6.86
CA LYS A 159 25.65 5.35 6.29
C LYS A 159 24.91 4.98 5.00
N ASN A 160 23.64 5.37 4.87
CA ASN A 160 22.83 5.12 3.68
C ASN A 160 21.84 6.29 3.43
N PRO A 161 22.32 7.40 2.86
CA PRO A 161 21.52 8.61 2.67
C PRO A 161 20.32 8.40 1.73
N GLY A 162 20.39 7.43 0.81
CA GLY A 162 19.31 7.12 -0.13
C GLY A 162 18.03 6.60 0.54
N SER A 163 18.13 6.05 1.76
CA SER A 163 16.96 5.58 2.51
C SER A 163 15.98 6.71 2.88
N TYR A 164 16.48 7.94 3.05
CA TYR A 164 15.66 9.12 3.36
C TYR A 164 14.82 9.60 2.17
N ILE A 165 15.32 9.40 0.94
CA ILE A 165 14.66 9.90 -0.28
C ILE A 165 13.52 8.97 -0.70
N LEU A 166 13.61 7.67 -0.41
CA LEU A 166 12.60 6.67 -0.78
C LEU A 166 11.33 6.71 0.07
N GLN A 167 11.32 7.47 1.16
CA GLN A 167 10.18 7.54 2.08
C GLN A 167 9.29 8.78 1.90
N ILE A 168 9.67 9.70 0.99
CA ILE A 168 8.95 10.94 0.66
C ILE A 168 8.68 11.03 -0.85
N ARG A 169 8.41 9.90 -1.51
CA ARG A 169 8.05 9.87 -2.93
C ARG A 169 6.80 9.05 -3.16
#